data_AF-A0A4R6UAN4-F1
#
_entry.id   AF-A0A4R6UAN4-F1
#
_cell.length_a   1.000
_cell.length_b   1.000
_cell.length_c   1.000
_cell.angle_alpha   90.00
_cell.angle_beta   90.00
_cell.angle_gamma   90.00
#
_symmetry.space_group_name_H-M   'P 1'
#
loop_
_entity.id
_entity.type
_entity.pdbx_description
1 polymer ?
#
loop_
_entity_poly.entity_id
_entity_poly.type
_entity_poly.pdbx_seq_one_letter_code
_entity_poly.pdbx_strand_id
1 'polypeptide(L)'
;MQVQNNPAGRLHDILSAARQHPPKEPARKVWASIFDITPEDTGTLLKMLADLIDLVHETKAAIQKLDDVDQNLHLKPFKRIESALSTFNLDASWEHWKNQIDDSTLLGLQFSADKLSRLSGTTSIPNDELANLRSQLDALIGFVAESSLVPEIKIFMLRHLERLRHALLAYRVRGLDGLQEGLETIVGSFMLNSEAVKSSATTEEEKEAMKKIFNLIDQFNKVVSFARNAKELASPAIQLLTQLIGP
;
A
#
# COMPACT_ATOMS: atom_id res chain seq x y z
N MET A 1 -14.71 4.38 -0.22
CA MET A 1 -14.35 5.62 0.50
C MET A 1 -12.99 6.06 0.01
N GLN A 2 -12.77 7.36 -0.19
CA GLN A 2 -11.45 7.87 -0.60
C GLN A 2 -10.46 7.68 0.55
N VAL A 3 -9.22 7.25 0.26
CA VAL A 3 -8.21 6.99 1.29
C VAL A 3 -7.77 8.30 1.94
N GLN A 4 -7.62 8.31 3.27
CA GLN A 4 -7.16 9.49 4.01
C GLN A 4 -5.68 9.78 3.74
N ASN A 5 -5.34 11.06 3.67
CA ASN A 5 -3.97 11.53 3.41
C ASN A 5 -3.03 11.46 4.62
N ASN A 6 -3.53 11.07 5.79
CA ASN A 6 -2.76 10.99 7.03
C ASN A 6 -2.99 9.65 7.73
N PRO A 7 -2.02 9.18 8.55
CA PRO A 7 -2.08 7.84 9.15
C PRO A 7 -3.23 7.67 10.14
N ALA A 8 -3.55 8.70 10.95
CA ALA A 8 -4.67 8.62 11.90
C ALA A 8 -6.01 8.44 11.19
N GLY A 9 -6.22 9.13 10.07
CA GLY A 9 -7.41 8.99 9.25
C GLY A 9 -7.51 7.59 8.64
N ARG A 10 -6.41 7.06 8.08
CA ARG A 10 -6.37 5.69 7.55
C ARG A 10 -6.73 4.67 8.62
N LEU A 11 -6.12 4.79 9.80
CA LEU A 11 -6.38 3.90 10.94
C LEU A 11 -7.83 4.00 11.41
N HIS A 12 -8.35 5.22 11.54
CA HIS A 12 -9.74 5.48 11.90
C HIS A 12 -10.71 4.80 10.95
N ASP A 13 -10.53 4.97 9.64
CA ASP A 13 -11.42 4.41 8.62
C ASP A 13 -11.38 2.88 8.62
N ILE A 14 -10.21 2.28 8.79
CA ILE A 14 -10.03 0.82 8.91
C ILE A 14 -10.76 0.29 10.14
N LEU A 15 -10.52 0.87 11.32
CA LEU A 15 -11.12 0.40 12.58
C LEU A 15 -12.63 0.65 12.62
N SER A 16 -13.09 1.77 12.06
CA SER A 16 -14.52 2.09 11.95
C SER A 16 -15.25 1.08 11.06
N ALA A 17 -14.68 0.74 9.90
CA ALA A 17 -15.23 -0.28 9.02
C ALA A 17 -15.23 -1.66 9.71
N ALA A 18 -14.13 -2.05 10.35
CA ALA A 18 -14.03 -3.34 11.03
C ALA A 18 -15.05 -3.47 12.16
N ARG A 19 -15.32 -2.38 12.89
CA ARG A 19 -16.33 -2.35 13.96
C ARG A 19 -17.75 -2.61 13.46
N GLN A 20 -18.07 -2.36 12.19
CA GLN A 20 -19.41 -2.60 11.66
C GLN A 20 -19.76 -4.09 11.50
N HIS A 21 -18.76 -4.97 11.53
CA HIS A 21 -18.98 -6.41 11.37
C HIS A 21 -19.73 -7.05 12.57
N PRO A 22 -20.49 -8.13 12.33
CA PRO A 22 -21.17 -8.90 13.38
C PRO A 22 -20.17 -9.52 14.38
N PRO A 23 -20.48 -9.54 15.69
CA PRO A 23 -19.55 -10.04 16.71
C PRO A 23 -19.23 -11.55 16.57
N LYS A 24 -20.15 -12.33 15.98
CA LYS A 24 -20.00 -13.78 15.78
C LYS A 24 -19.21 -14.16 14.53
N GLU A 25 -18.86 -13.19 13.68
CA GLU A 25 -18.09 -13.48 12.48
C GLU A 25 -16.65 -13.85 12.85
N PRO A 26 -16.03 -14.84 12.18
CA PRO A 26 -14.60 -15.13 12.38
C PRO A 26 -13.73 -13.91 12.03
N ALA A 27 -12.75 -13.59 12.88
CA ALA A 27 -11.87 -12.44 12.69
C ALA A 27 -11.15 -12.45 11.32
N ARG A 28 -10.80 -13.64 10.82
CA ARG A 28 -10.26 -13.86 9.47
C ARG A 28 -11.15 -13.28 8.39
N LYS A 29 -12.47 -13.54 8.45
CA LYS A 29 -13.42 -13.06 7.44
C LYS A 29 -13.60 -11.55 7.52
N VAL A 30 -13.65 -11.01 8.73
CA VAL A 30 -13.70 -9.55 8.95
C VAL A 30 -12.48 -8.88 8.35
N TRP A 31 -11.26 -9.30 8.73
CA TRP A 31 -10.04 -8.68 8.21
C TRP A 31 -9.87 -8.87 6.72
N ALA A 32 -10.20 -10.05 6.19
CA ALA A 32 -10.16 -10.29 4.75
C ALA A 32 -11.11 -9.35 3.99
N SER A 33 -12.34 -9.18 4.49
CA SER A 33 -13.31 -8.23 3.93
C SER A 33 -12.82 -6.79 4.01
N ILE A 34 -12.18 -6.41 5.12
CA ILE A 34 -11.64 -5.07 5.30
C ILE A 34 -10.53 -4.80 4.30
N PHE A 35 -9.60 -5.74 4.12
CA PHE A 35 -8.45 -5.59 3.23
C PHE A 35 -8.72 -5.91 1.76
N ASP A 36 -9.96 -6.25 1.37
CA ASP A 36 -10.32 -6.66 0.00
C ASP A 36 -9.49 -7.86 -0.50
N ILE A 37 -9.36 -8.88 0.36
CA ILE A 37 -8.65 -10.13 0.05
C ILE A 37 -9.51 -11.35 0.35
N THR A 38 -9.15 -12.49 -0.22
CA THR A 38 -9.81 -13.76 0.09
C THR A 38 -9.39 -14.26 1.48
N PRO A 39 -10.32 -14.79 2.30
CA PRO A 39 -10.00 -15.32 3.64
C PRO A 39 -8.95 -16.44 3.65
N GLU A 40 -8.84 -17.17 2.53
CA GLU A 40 -7.92 -18.29 2.33
C GLU A 40 -6.49 -17.82 2.05
N ASP A 41 -6.31 -16.59 1.52
CA ASP A 41 -4.99 -15.99 1.30
C ASP A 41 -4.39 -15.51 2.64
N THR A 42 -3.99 -16.49 3.44
CA THR A 42 -3.39 -16.27 4.76
C THR A 42 -2.09 -15.48 4.65
N GLY A 43 -1.31 -15.67 3.57
CA GLY A 43 -0.05 -14.97 3.38
C GLY A 43 -0.25 -13.46 3.23
N THR A 44 -1.17 -13.04 2.36
CA THR A 44 -1.50 -11.63 2.17
C THR A 44 -2.21 -11.06 3.39
N LEU A 45 -3.11 -11.82 4.02
CA LEU A 45 -3.79 -11.40 5.25
C LEU A 45 -2.81 -11.06 6.37
N LEU A 46 -1.80 -11.90 6.61
CA LEU A 46 -0.79 -11.65 7.64
C LEU A 46 0.09 -10.44 7.31
N LYS A 47 0.42 -10.21 6.04
CA LYS A 47 1.14 -8.98 5.61
C LYS A 47 0.31 -7.72 5.87
N MET A 48 -0.97 -7.73 5.52
CA MET A 48 -1.86 -6.58 5.73
C MET A 48 -2.07 -6.30 7.23
N LEU A 49 -2.07 -7.33 8.07
CA LEU A 49 -2.10 -7.16 9.53
C LEU A 49 -0.78 -6.58 10.06
N ALA A 50 0.37 -6.97 9.51
CA ALA A 50 1.64 -6.35 9.84
C ALA A 50 1.65 -4.86 9.43
N ASP A 51 1.18 -4.55 8.21
CA ASP A 51 1.02 -3.17 7.75
C ASP A 51 0.09 -2.34 8.65
N LEU A 52 -0.98 -2.96 9.20
CA LEU A 52 -1.87 -2.31 10.16
C LEU A 52 -1.16 -1.99 11.48
N ILE A 53 -0.31 -2.89 11.98
CA ILE A 53 0.51 -2.63 13.18
C ILE A 53 1.49 -1.47 12.90
N ASP A 54 2.12 -1.46 11.73
CA ASP A 54 3.01 -0.37 11.33
C ASP A 54 2.25 0.96 11.21
N LEU A 55 1.02 0.95 10.69
CA LEU A 55 0.16 2.14 10.65
C LEU A 55 -0.15 2.68 12.05
N VAL A 56 -0.32 1.80 13.05
CA VAL A 56 -0.49 2.23 14.45
C VAL A 56 0.76 2.96 14.94
N HIS A 57 1.95 2.42 14.68
CA HIS A 57 3.22 3.07 15.02
C HIS A 57 3.41 4.39 14.28
N GLU A 58 3.15 4.42 12.97
CA GLU A 58 3.20 5.61 12.11
C GLU A 58 2.30 6.71 12.68
N THR A 59 1.09 6.35 13.09
CA THR A 59 0.13 7.29 13.66
C THR A 59 0.63 7.89 14.97
N LYS A 60 1.17 7.07 15.88
CA LYS A 60 1.75 7.56 17.15
C LYS A 60 2.90 8.52 16.89
N ALA A 61 3.81 8.15 15.99
CA ALA A 61 4.95 8.98 15.62
C ALA A 61 4.50 10.32 15.01
N ALA A 62 3.45 10.32 14.20
CA ALA A 62 2.88 11.54 13.64
C ALA A 62 2.27 12.45 14.72
N ILE A 63 1.52 11.88 15.68
CA ILE A 63 0.95 12.63 16.81
C ILE A 63 2.05 13.21 17.71
N GLN A 64 3.13 12.47 17.97
CA GLN A 64 4.24 12.92 18.80
C GLN A 64 5.03 14.09 18.20
N LYS A 65 4.91 14.32 16.90
CA LYS A 65 5.50 15.48 16.20
C LYS A 65 4.61 16.73 16.25
N LEU A 66 3.40 16.64 16.83
CA LEU A 66 2.53 17.79 17.02
C LEU A 66 2.97 18.56 18.26
N ASP A 67 3.37 19.82 18.06
CA ASP A 67 3.84 20.70 19.14
C ASP A 67 2.70 21.41 19.89
N ASP A 68 1.49 21.41 19.34
CA ASP A 68 0.34 22.20 19.82
C ASP A 68 -0.83 21.36 20.33
N VAL A 69 -0.55 20.14 20.81
CA VAL A 69 -1.55 19.22 21.38
C VAL A 69 -1.09 18.60 22.69
N ASP A 70 -2.05 18.21 23.54
CA ASP A 70 -1.75 17.34 24.68
C ASP A 70 -1.50 15.90 24.17
N GLN A 71 -0.24 15.52 24.11
CA GLN A 71 0.16 14.20 23.65
C GLN A 71 -0.44 13.06 24.48
N ASN A 72 -0.61 13.24 25.81
CA ASN A 72 -1.18 12.20 26.65
C ASN A 72 -2.65 11.95 26.30
N LEU A 73 -3.39 13.01 25.96
CA LEU A 73 -4.77 12.90 25.52
C LEU A 73 -4.88 12.17 24.18
N HIS A 74 -4.07 12.57 23.20
CA HIS A 74 -4.09 12.00 21.85
C HIS A 74 -3.54 10.57 21.78
N LEU A 75 -2.62 10.18 22.68
CA LEU A 75 -2.04 8.83 22.72
C LEU A 75 -2.88 7.84 23.54
N LYS A 76 -3.87 8.31 24.32
CA LYS A 76 -4.72 7.44 25.15
C LYS A 76 -5.43 6.31 24.39
N PRO A 77 -6.00 6.52 23.18
CA PRO A 77 -6.64 5.46 22.40
C PRO A 77 -5.71 4.29 22.06
N PHE A 78 -4.40 4.55 21.90
CA PHE A 78 -3.45 3.56 21.42
C PHE A 78 -3.23 2.40 22.38
N LYS A 79 -3.37 2.62 23.69
CA LYS A 79 -3.25 1.52 24.69
C LYS A 79 -4.25 0.40 24.41
N ARG A 80 -5.47 0.75 24.00
CA ARG A 80 -6.52 -0.23 23.66
C ARG A 80 -6.29 -0.87 22.31
N ILE A 81 -5.90 -0.07 21.32
CA ILE A 81 -5.59 -0.53 19.95
C ILE A 81 -4.43 -1.54 19.98
N GLU A 82 -3.35 -1.22 20.68
CA GLU A 82 -2.18 -2.10 20.85
C GLU A 82 -2.55 -3.38 21.62
N SER A 83 -3.37 -3.26 22.67
CA SER A 83 -3.87 -4.44 23.38
C SER A 83 -4.67 -5.37 22.46
N ALA A 84 -5.55 -4.82 21.61
CA ALA A 84 -6.31 -5.61 20.64
C ALA A 84 -5.37 -6.30 19.62
N LEU A 85 -4.39 -5.56 19.10
CA LEU A 85 -3.39 -6.05 18.13
C LEU A 85 -2.35 -7.00 18.74
N SER A 86 -2.23 -7.09 20.06
CA SER A 86 -1.28 -8.00 20.71
C SER A 86 -1.67 -9.48 20.59
N THR A 87 -2.93 -9.78 20.25
CA THR A 87 -3.46 -11.14 20.15
C THR A 87 -4.23 -11.34 18.85
N PHE A 88 -3.60 -12.00 17.87
CA PHE A 88 -4.26 -12.41 16.63
C PHE A 88 -4.71 -13.86 16.72
N ASN A 89 -5.96 -14.08 17.12
CA ASN A 89 -6.64 -15.34 16.82
C ASN A 89 -7.60 -15.12 15.65
N LEU A 90 -7.15 -15.49 14.45
CA LEU A 90 -7.91 -15.31 13.21
C LEU A 90 -9.18 -16.17 13.16
N ASP A 91 -9.21 -17.28 13.90
CA ASP A 91 -10.33 -18.21 13.89
C ASP A 91 -11.30 -17.95 15.05
N ALA A 92 -10.95 -17.03 15.96
CA ALA A 92 -11.84 -16.58 17.02
C ALA A 92 -12.95 -15.65 16.49
N SER A 93 -13.99 -15.52 17.32
CA SER A 93 -15.08 -14.58 17.12
C SER A 93 -14.58 -13.12 17.15
N TRP A 94 -15.15 -12.29 16.29
CA TRP A 94 -14.85 -10.85 16.20
C TRP A 94 -15.23 -10.05 17.47
N GLU A 95 -16.07 -10.61 18.34
CA GLU A 95 -16.59 -9.96 19.55
C GLU A 95 -15.49 -9.33 20.43
N HIS A 96 -14.37 -10.04 20.63
CA HIS A 96 -13.27 -9.50 21.42
C HIS A 96 -12.70 -8.21 20.81
N TRP A 97 -12.45 -8.20 19.50
CA TRP A 97 -11.98 -7.04 18.76
C TRP A 97 -12.97 -5.88 18.79
N LYS A 98 -14.25 -6.19 18.53
CA LYS A 98 -15.33 -5.20 18.52
C LYS A 98 -15.46 -4.49 19.86
N ASN A 99 -15.23 -5.19 20.98
CA ASN A 99 -15.28 -4.61 22.32
C ASN A 99 -14.07 -3.73 22.67
N GLN A 100 -12.92 -3.95 22.03
CA GLN A 100 -11.72 -3.11 22.23
C GLN A 100 -11.76 -1.81 21.41
N ILE A 101 -12.48 -1.80 20.28
CA ILE A 101 -12.65 -0.64 19.39
C ILE A 101 -13.94 0.11 19.77
N ASP A 102 -13.90 0.87 20.87
CA ASP A 102 -15.08 1.63 21.34
C ASP A 102 -15.20 3.03 20.72
N ASP A 103 -16.35 3.69 20.93
CA ASP A 103 -16.64 5.03 20.37
C ASP A 103 -15.62 6.07 20.83
N SER A 104 -15.15 5.97 22.08
CA SER A 104 -14.15 6.89 22.62
C SER A 104 -12.80 6.77 21.92
N THR A 105 -12.42 5.54 21.54
CA THR A 105 -11.18 5.23 20.81
C THR A 105 -11.25 5.78 19.40
N LEU A 106 -12.37 5.55 18.69
CA LEU A 106 -12.58 6.08 17.34
C LEU A 106 -12.65 7.62 17.33
N LEU A 107 -13.37 8.22 18.28
CA LEU A 107 -13.46 9.67 18.38
C LEU A 107 -12.09 10.33 18.63
N GLY A 108 -11.26 9.74 19.49
CA GLY A 108 -9.89 10.22 19.73
C GLY A 108 -9.00 10.15 18.48
N LEU A 109 -9.13 9.08 17.70
CA LEU A 109 -8.45 8.97 16.40
C LEU A 109 -8.98 10.00 15.40
N GLN A 110 -10.30 10.26 15.37
CA GLN A 110 -10.91 11.23 14.48
C GLN A 110 -10.37 12.65 14.71
N PHE A 111 -10.23 13.08 15.97
CA PHE A 111 -9.60 14.36 16.30
C PHE A 111 -8.14 14.43 15.85
N SER A 112 -7.39 13.35 16.05
CA SER A 112 -6.00 13.26 15.59
C SER A 112 -5.91 13.32 14.06
N ALA A 113 -6.85 12.68 13.36
CA ALA A 113 -6.95 12.69 11.90
C ALA A 113 -7.27 14.07 11.33
N ASP A 114 -8.22 14.81 11.92
CA ASP A 114 -8.53 16.19 11.50
C ASP A 114 -7.30 17.09 11.64
N LYS A 115 -6.59 16.98 12.77
CA LYS A 115 -5.38 17.78 13.01
C LYS A 115 -4.27 17.47 12.01
N LEU A 116 -3.97 16.18 11.81
CA LEU A 116 -2.91 15.75 10.89
C LEU A 116 -3.25 16.02 9.41
N SER A 117 -4.52 15.93 9.01
CA SER A 117 -4.97 16.24 7.66
C SER A 117 -4.53 17.65 7.22
N ARG A 118 -4.70 18.64 8.11
CA ARG A 118 -4.33 20.04 7.88
C ARG A 118 -2.83 20.26 7.67
N LEU A 119 -2.00 19.31 8.10
CA LEU A 119 -0.53 19.37 8.04
C LEU A 119 0.08 18.47 6.95
N SER A 120 -0.69 17.51 6.43
CA SER A 120 -0.20 16.45 5.56
C SER A 120 0.48 16.95 4.27
N GLY A 121 0.00 18.06 3.70
CA GLY A 121 0.50 18.62 2.44
C GLY A 121 0.30 17.70 1.22
N THR A 122 -0.39 16.57 1.39
CA THR A 122 -0.63 15.55 0.36
C THR A 122 -2.12 15.37 0.10
N THR A 123 -2.44 14.90 -1.09
CA THR A 123 -3.80 14.57 -1.54
C THR A 123 -3.92 13.07 -1.74
N SER A 124 -5.15 12.56 -1.71
CA SER A 124 -5.41 11.15 -1.95
C SER A 124 -5.62 10.87 -3.43
N ILE A 125 -5.18 9.69 -3.87
CA ILE A 125 -5.36 9.25 -5.24
C ILE A 125 -6.85 8.92 -5.45
N PRO A 126 -7.48 9.42 -6.54
CA PRO A 126 -8.84 9.06 -6.90
C PRO A 126 -9.02 7.55 -7.09
N ASN A 127 -10.20 7.02 -6.71
CA ASN A 127 -10.45 5.57 -6.76
C ASN A 127 -10.47 5.02 -8.20
N ASP A 128 -10.89 5.83 -9.16
CA ASP A 128 -10.87 5.51 -10.59
C ASP A 128 -9.44 5.43 -11.13
N GLU A 129 -8.54 6.31 -10.70
CA GLU A 129 -7.11 6.20 -11.02
C GLU A 129 -6.50 4.92 -10.42
N LEU A 130 -6.80 4.60 -9.17
CA LEU A 130 -6.35 3.35 -8.53
C LEU A 130 -6.88 2.11 -9.25
N ALA A 131 -8.16 2.11 -9.63
CA ALA A 131 -8.77 1.01 -10.36
C ALA A 131 -8.12 0.84 -11.75
N ASN A 132 -7.82 1.94 -12.43
CA ASN A 132 -7.11 1.93 -13.70
C ASN A 132 -5.68 1.35 -13.55
N LEU A 133 -4.91 1.79 -12.54
CA LEU A 133 -3.58 1.24 -12.26
C LEU A 133 -3.64 -0.26 -11.94
N ARG A 134 -4.61 -0.70 -11.13
CA ARG A 134 -4.81 -2.12 -10.80
C ARG A 134 -5.12 -2.93 -12.05
N SER A 135 -6.03 -2.47 -12.89
CA SER A 135 -6.39 -3.16 -14.13
C SER A 135 -5.21 -3.29 -15.10
N GLN A 136 -4.44 -2.22 -15.30
CA GLN A 136 -3.25 -2.26 -16.16
C GLN A 136 -2.18 -3.19 -15.60
N LEU A 137 -1.99 -3.19 -14.28
CA LEU A 137 -1.04 -4.08 -13.61
C LEU A 137 -1.46 -5.55 -13.75
N ASP A 138 -2.72 -5.88 -13.51
CA ASP A 138 -3.23 -7.25 -13.63
C ASP A 138 -3.12 -7.75 -15.09
N ALA A 139 -3.43 -6.90 -16.07
CA ALA A 139 -3.23 -7.21 -17.48
C ALA A 139 -1.76 -7.47 -17.83
N LEU A 140 -0.84 -6.69 -17.26
CA LEU A 140 0.59 -6.86 -17.49
C LEU A 140 1.15 -8.12 -16.81
N ILE A 141 0.67 -8.46 -15.61
CA ILE A 141 1.00 -9.72 -14.94
C ILE A 141 0.56 -10.90 -15.81
N GLY A 142 -0.66 -10.88 -16.33
CA GLY A 142 -1.17 -11.91 -17.24
C GLY A 142 -0.31 -12.04 -18.50
N PHE A 143 -0.03 -10.90 -19.16
CA PHE A 143 0.84 -10.86 -20.34
C PHE A 143 2.23 -11.45 -20.08
N VAL A 144 2.89 -11.07 -18.98
CA VAL A 144 4.23 -11.59 -18.63
C VAL A 144 4.16 -13.08 -18.26
N ALA A 145 3.11 -13.53 -17.57
CA ALA A 145 2.95 -14.94 -17.22
C ALA A 145 2.83 -15.84 -18.47
N GLU A 146 2.04 -15.41 -19.44
CA GLU A 146 1.74 -16.14 -20.69
C GLU A 146 2.80 -15.99 -21.78
N SER A 147 3.66 -14.98 -21.68
CA SER A 147 4.72 -14.70 -22.66
C SER A 147 5.73 -15.84 -22.84
N SER A 148 6.50 -15.80 -23.91
CA SER A 148 7.60 -16.73 -24.17
C SER A 148 8.96 -16.31 -23.55
N LEU A 149 8.94 -15.33 -22.64
CA LEU A 149 10.13 -14.81 -21.96
C LEU A 149 10.96 -15.92 -21.29
N VAL A 150 12.27 -15.75 -21.33
CA VAL A 150 13.24 -16.60 -20.61
C VAL A 150 12.87 -16.68 -19.11
N PRO A 151 12.89 -17.88 -18.49
CA PRO A 151 12.35 -18.10 -17.15
C PRO A 151 12.87 -17.14 -16.07
N GLU A 152 14.16 -16.87 -16.05
CA GLU A 152 14.81 -16.00 -15.07
C GLU A 152 14.24 -14.58 -15.13
N ILE A 153 13.97 -14.08 -16.33
CA ILE A 153 13.46 -12.74 -16.60
C ILE A 153 11.97 -12.66 -16.32
N LYS A 154 11.22 -13.70 -16.71
CA LYS A 154 9.82 -13.83 -16.34
C LYS A 154 9.64 -13.79 -14.81
N ILE A 155 10.42 -14.56 -14.07
CA ILE A 155 10.41 -14.58 -12.60
C ILE A 155 10.78 -13.20 -12.05
N PHE A 156 11.84 -12.58 -12.58
CA PHE A 156 12.25 -11.24 -12.18
C PHE A 156 11.12 -10.23 -12.35
N MET A 157 10.51 -10.16 -13.54
CA MET A 157 9.41 -9.25 -13.86
C MET A 157 8.18 -9.50 -12.98
N LEU A 158 7.71 -10.75 -12.91
CA LEU A 158 6.53 -11.11 -12.12
C LEU A 158 6.72 -10.73 -10.65
N ARG A 159 7.89 -11.00 -10.06
CA ARG A 159 8.19 -10.61 -8.68
C ARG A 159 8.04 -9.11 -8.44
N HIS A 160 8.45 -8.28 -9.38
CA HIS A 160 8.35 -6.81 -9.24
C HIS A 160 6.93 -6.30 -9.51
N LEU A 161 6.20 -6.87 -10.47
CA LEU A 161 4.80 -6.56 -10.70
C LEU A 161 3.92 -6.96 -9.51
N GLU A 162 4.17 -8.13 -8.92
CA GLU A 162 3.53 -8.60 -7.71
C GLU A 162 3.78 -7.67 -6.51
N ARG A 163 4.97 -7.06 -6.45
CA ARG A 163 5.29 -6.05 -5.44
C ARG A 163 4.46 -4.77 -5.63
N LEU A 164 4.27 -4.29 -6.86
CA LEU A 164 3.34 -3.18 -7.13
C LEU A 164 1.90 -3.54 -6.77
N ARG A 165 1.49 -4.79 -7.04
CA ARG A 165 0.12 -5.25 -6.77
C ARG A 165 -0.15 -5.20 -5.28
N HIS A 166 0.80 -5.69 -4.49
CA HIS A 166 0.73 -5.57 -3.04
C HIS A 166 0.77 -4.12 -2.56
N ALA A 167 1.60 -3.24 -3.15
CA ALA A 167 1.63 -1.83 -2.79
C ALA A 167 0.29 -1.12 -3.04
N LEU A 168 -0.38 -1.41 -4.17
CA LEU A 168 -1.73 -0.93 -4.46
C LEU A 168 -2.76 -1.45 -3.46
N LEU A 169 -2.72 -2.75 -3.15
CA LEU A 169 -3.59 -3.35 -2.14
C LEU A 169 -3.40 -2.70 -0.76
N ALA A 170 -2.14 -2.48 -0.39
CA ALA A 170 -1.75 -1.91 0.88
C ALA A 170 -1.96 -0.40 0.94
N TYR A 171 -2.31 0.30 -0.15
CA TYR A 171 -2.44 1.77 -0.19
C TYR A 171 -3.38 2.32 0.89
N ARG A 172 -4.49 1.64 1.17
CA ARG A 172 -5.44 2.05 2.21
C ARG A 172 -4.83 2.02 3.61
N VAL A 173 -3.82 1.19 3.83
CA VAL A 173 -3.10 1.03 5.10
C VAL A 173 -1.83 1.87 5.11
N ARG A 174 -0.97 1.75 4.09
CA ARG A 174 0.38 2.35 4.00
C ARG A 174 0.42 3.72 3.33
N GLY A 175 -0.69 4.19 2.77
CA GLY A 175 -0.78 5.50 2.13
C GLY A 175 0.18 5.69 0.95
N LEU A 176 0.48 6.94 0.62
CA LEU A 176 1.37 7.29 -0.48
C LEU A 176 2.81 6.80 -0.27
N ASP A 177 3.28 6.76 0.98
CA ASP A 177 4.63 6.31 1.30
C ASP A 177 4.83 4.84 0.91
N GLY A 178 3.85 3.97 1.18
CA GLY A 178 3.90 2.57 0.75
C GLY A 178 3.96 2.38 -0.77
N LEU A 179 3.23 3.21 -1.52
CA LEU A 179 3.29 3.21 -2.99
C LEU A 179 4.66 3.67 -3.50
N GLN A 180 5.19 4.74 -2.92
CA GLN A 180 6.50 5.28 -3.29
C GLN A 180 7.62 4.29 -3.00
N GLU A 181 7.67 3.68 -1.81
CA GLU A 181 8.68 2.68 -1.48
C GLU A 181 8.62 1.46 -2.43
N GLY A 182 7.41 1.04 -2.80
CA GLY A 182 7.19 0.00 -3.80
C GLY A 182 7.81 0.36 -5.15
N LEU A 183 7.54 1.58 -5.62
CA LEU A 183 8.08 2.13 -6.85
C LEU A 183 9.62 2.25 -6.80
N GLU A 184 10.17 2.87 -5.76
CA GLU A 184 11.61 3.04 -5.55
C GLU A 184 12.36 1.71 -5.53
N THR A 185 11.80 0.69 -4.87
CA THR A 185 12.40 -0.63 -4.84
C THR A 185 12.51 -1.23 -6.24
N ILE A 186 11.49 -1.04 -7.07
CA ILE A 186 11.47 -1.59 -8.42
C ILE A 186 12.44 -0.84 -9.30
N VAL A 187 12.38 0.50 -9.32
CA VAL A 187 13.34 1.34 -10.04
C VAL A 187 14.77 0.97 -9.68
N GLY A 188 15.08 0.87 -8.38
CA GLY A 188 16.39 0.47 -7.89
C GLY A 188 16.78 -0.94 -8.33
N SER A 189 15.86 -1.90 -8.29
CA SER A 189 16.12 -3.28 -8.73
C SER A 189 16.45 -3.36 -10.22
N PHE A 190 15.73 -2.63 -11.08
CA PHE A 190 16.00 -2.57 -12.51
C PHE A 190 17.33 -1.87 -12.82
N MET A 191 17.69 -0.81 -12.08
CA MET A 191 18.98 -0.14 -12.23
C MET A 191 20.16 -1.04 -11.84
N LEU A 192 20.05 -1.74 -10.70
CA LEU A 192 21.10 -2.64 -10.20
C LEU A 192 21.29 -3.87 -11.09
N ASN A 193 20.24 -4.30 -11.80
CA ASN A 193 20.29 -5.45 -12.71
C ASN A 193 20.25 -5.02 -14.20
N SER A 194 20.63 -3.78 -14.48
CA SER A 194 20.48 -3.15 -15.79
C SER A 194 21.14 -3.91 -16.94
N GLU A 195 22.31 -4.51 -16.71
CA GLU A 195 23.03 -5.30 -17.72
C GLU A 195 22.29 -6.61 -18.04
N ALA A 196 21.81 -7.32 -17.01
CA ALA A 196 21.02 -8.54 -17.17
C ALA A 196 19.67 -8.26 -17.84
N VAL A 197 19.03 -7.14 -17.50
CA VAL A 197 17.78 -6.69 -18.14
C VAL A 197 18.00 -6.29 -19.60
N LYS A 198 19.07 -5.57 -19.92
CA LYS A 198 19.40 -5.19 -21.31
C LYS A 198 19.72 -6.41 -22.17
N SER A 199 20.53 -7.32 -21.66
CA SER A 199 20.95 -8.54 -22.37
C SER A 199 19.85 -9.57 -22.52
N SER A 200 18.74 -9.43 -21.80
CA SER A 200 17.56 -10.29 -21.94
C SER A 200 16.47 -9.75 -22.84
N ALA A 201 16.53 -8.49 -23.27
CA ALA A 201 15.59 -7.91 -24.22
C ALA A 201 16.02 -8.14 -25.67
N THR A 202 16.16 -9.41 -26.07
CA THR A 202 16.75 -9.79 -27.37
C THR A 202 15.73 -9.96 -28.48
N THR A 203 14.52 -10.38 -28.13
CA THR A 203 13.38 -10.56 -29.03
C THR A 203 12.43 -9.36 -28.96
N GLU A 204 11.57 -9.21 -29.98
CA GLU A 204 10.57 -8.14 -29.98
C GLU A 204 9.53 -8.31 -28.86
N GLU A 205 9.19 -9.55 -28.50
CA GLU A 205 8.29 -9.84 -27.37
C GLU A 205 8.91 -9.40 -26.04
N GLU A 206 10.20 -9.68 -25.82
CA GLU A 206 10.93 -9.26 -24.61
C GLU A 206 11.03 -7.74 -24.49
N LYS A 207 11.36 -7.06 -25.59
CA LYS A 207 11.38 -5.58 -25.64
C LYS A 207 10.01 -5.00 -25.37
N GLU A 208 8.94 -5.59 -25.91
CA GLU A 208 7.58 -5.13 -25.67
C GLU A 208 7.15 -5.31 -24.21
N ALA A 209 7.49 -6.46 -23.60
CA ALA A 209 7.26 -6.70 -22.17
C ALA A 209 7.95 -5.64 -21.30
N MET A 210 9.23 -5.38 -21.57
CA MET A 210 10.03 -4.37 -20.88
C MET A 210 9.43 -2.97 -21.03
N LYS A 211 9.02 -2.60 -22.24
CA LYS A 211 8.36 -1.32 -22.53
C LYS A 211 7.06 -1.16 -21.75
N LYS A 212 6.22 -2.19 -21.70
CA LYS A 212 4.96 -2.17 -20.93
C LYS A 212 5.22 -1.99 -19.43
N ILE A 213 6.24 -2.66 -18.88
CA ILE A 213 6.63 -2.50 -17.47
C ILE A 213 7.10 -1.08 -17.17
N PHE A 214 7.99 -0.51 -17.98
CA PHE A 214 8.48 0.85 -17.73
C PHE A 214 7.40 1.91 -17.93
N ASN A 215 6.50 1.73 -18.89
CA ASN A 215 5.33 2.59 -19.03
C ASN A 215 4.44 2.53 -17.78
N LEU A 216 4.23 1.34 -17.21
CA LEU A 216 3.45 1.20 -15.97
C LEU A 216 4.15 1.88 -14.79
N ILE A 217 5.47 1.68 -14.63
CA ILE A 217 6.29 2.34 -13.60
C ILE A 217 6.22 3.87 -13.73
N ASP A 218 6.30 4.41 -14.95
CA ASP A 218 6.17 5.84 -15.23
C ASP A 218 4.77 6.37 -14.87
N GLN A 219 3.70 5.63 -15.20
CA GLN A 219 2.35 6.00 -14.79
C GLN A 219 2.19 6.01 -13.26
N PHE A 220 2.68 4.98 -12.56
CA PHE A 220 2.69 4.95 -11.10
C PHE A 220 3.45 6.14 -10.52
N ASN A 221 4.63 6.46 -11.07
CA ASN A 221 5.43 7.61 -10.65
C ASN A 221 4.65 8.92 -10.78
N LYS A 222 3.99 9.15 -11.92
CA LYS A 222 3.18 10.34 -12.16
C LYS A 222 2.05 10.47 -11.14
N VAL A 223 1.28 9.40 -10.93
CA VAL A 223 0.16 9.37 -9.98
C VAL A 223 0.65 9.66 -8.55
N VAL A 224 1.69 8.97 -8.10
CA VAL A 224 2.25 9.16 -6.75
C VAL A 224 2.79 10.58 -6.56
N SER A 225 3.50 11.11 -7.56
CA SER A 225 4.13 12.43 -7.47
C SER A 225 3.11 13.56 -7.48
N PHE A 226 2.08 13.44 -8.32
CA PHE A 226 0.93 14.34 -8.32
C PHE A 226 0.25 14.37 -6.96
N ALA A 227 -0.06 13.19 -6.40
CA ALA A 227 -0.72 13.09 -5.10
C ALA A 227 0.11 13.68 -3.94
N ARG A 228 1.45 13.59 -4.02
CA ARG A 228 2.37 14.20 -3.03
C ARG A 228 2.56 15.70 -3.19
N ASN A 229 2.01 16.34 -4.24
CA ASN A 229 2.40 17.70 -4.65
C ASN A 229 3.92 17.85 -4.82
N ALA A 230 4.60 16.76 -5.22
CA ALA A 230 6.04 16.70 -5.38
C ALA A 230 6.40 16.74 -6.86
N LYS A 231 7.65 17.10 -7.17
CA LYS A 231 8.20 16.85 -8.50
C LYS A 231 8.32 15.34 -8.68
N GLU A 232 7.97 14.86 -9.87
CA GLU A 232 8.17 13.47 -10.27
C GLU A 232 9.57 12.97 -9.92
N LEU A 233 9.73 11.66 -9.61
CA LEU A 233 11.05 11.05 -9.52
C LEU A 233 11.87 11.58 -10.70
N ALA A 234 12.99 12.23 -10.39
CA ALA A 234 13.64 13.15 -11.30
C ALA A 234 13.75 12.51 -12.70
N SER A 235 13.38 13.24 -13.75
CA SER A 235 13.42 12.75 -15.13
C SER A 235 14.66 11.91 -15.48
N PRO A 236 15.88 12.18 -14.96
CA PRO A 236 17.02 11.30 -15.15
C PRO A 236 16.82 9.83 -14.72
N ALA A 237 16.15 9.53 -13.62
CA ALA A 237 15.95 8.13 -13.18
C ALA A 237 14.99 7.37 -14.11
N ILE A 238 13.88 8.00 -14.49
CA ILE A 238 12.94 7.46 -15.49
C ILE A 238 13.61 7.37 -16.87
N GLN A 239 14.40 8.38 -17.26
CA GLN A 239 15.16 8.37 -18.52
C GLN A 239 16.18 7.22 -18.54
N LEU A 240 16.91 7.00 -17.44
CA LEU A 240 17.83 5.87 -17.31
C LEU A 240 17.10 4.53 -17.45
N LEU A 241 15.88 4.39 -16.91
CA LEU A 241 15.06 3.20 -17.14
C LEU A 241 14.67 3.05 -18.61
N THR A 242 14.20 4.10 -19.27
CA THR A 242 13.86 4.03 -20.71
C THR A 242 15.07 3.68 -21.58
N GLN A 243 16.28 4.13 -21.22
CA GLN A 243 17.53 3.75 -21.88
C GLN A 243 17.91 2.27 -21.70
N LEU A 244 17.25 1.53 -20.78
CA LEU A 244 17.43 0.07 -20.66
C LEU A 244 16.76 -0.72 -21.79
N ILE A 245 15.83 -0.12 -22.54
CA ILE A 245 15.16 -0.79 -23.68
C ILE A 245 15.97 -0.63 -24.99
N GLY A 246 17.04 0.19 -24.98
CA GLY A 246 17.72 0.63 -26.21
C GLY A 246 16.93 1.73 -26.93
N PRO A 247 17.52 2.38 -27.96
CA PRO A 247 16.77 3.26 -28.87
C PRO A 247 15.70 2.51 -29.67
#